data_AF-A0A1I7YE94-F1
#
_entry.id   AF-A0A1I7YE94-F1
#
_cell.length_a   1.000
_cell.length_b   1.000
_cell.length_c   1.000
_cell.angle_alpha   90.00
_cell.angle_beta   90.00
_cell.angle_gamma   90.00
#
_symmetry.space_group_name_H-M   'P 1'
#
loop_
_entity.id
_entity.type
_entity.pdbx_description
1 polymer ?
#
loop_
_entity_poly.entity_id
_entity_poly.type
_entity_poly.pdbx_seq_one_letter_code
_entity_poly.pdbx_strand_id
1 'polypeptide(L)'
;MFIMEIFLVLFFGAEYCIRLWSAGCRSKYLGFRGRLKFALKPISIIDLSVVIASTFVILTGNEGQVFATSAIRGVRFLQILRMLHVDRQGGTWRLLGSVVFIHRQELITTLYIGFLGLIFSSYFVYLAEKDHTTPDGKAAFTSYADALWWGVISMTTIGYGDVVPQTWVGRIVASCFAIFAISFFALPAGILGSGFALKVQQKQRQKHFNRQIPAAATLIQCLWRCYASDKTSRYKATCALRELLRVIPAHMRG
;
A
#
# COMPACT_ATOMS: atom_id res chain seq x y z
N MET A 1 -5.36 26.83 15.46
CA MET A 1 -4.74 25.54 15.07
C MET A 1 -4.43 24.68 16.29
N PHE A 2 -3.74 25.18 17.31
CA PHE A 2 -3.39 24.42 18.52
C PHE A 2 -4.58 23.80 19.28
N ILE A 3 -5.68 24.55 19.48
CA ILE A 3 -6.92 24.02 20.12
C ILE A 3 -7.51 22.85 19.34
N MET A 4 -7.51 22.92 18.01
CA MET A 4 -7.98 21.83 17.15
C MET A 4 -7.06 20.60 17.25
N GLU A 5 -5.74 20.81 17.36
CA GLU A 5 -4.78 19.71 17.55
C GLU A 5 -5.00 19.00 18.89
N ILE A 6 -5.19 19.75 19.98
CA ILE A 6 -5.52 19.19 21.30
C ILE A 6 -6.80 18.38 21.24
N PHE A 7 -7.87 18.93 20.65
CA PHE A 7 -9.14 18.22 20.51
C PHE A 7 -8.99 16.92 19.72
N LEU A 8 -8.24 16.94 18.60
CA LEU A 8 -8.01 15.77 17.77
C LEU A 8 -7.18 14.71 18.50
N VAL A 9 -6.15 15.11 19.26
CA VAL A 9 -5.35 14.16 20.06
C VAL A 9 -6.21 13.48 21.12
N LEU A 10 -7.05 14.23 21.82
CA LEU A 10 -7.97 13.67 22.82
C LEU A 10 -8.97 12.71 22.15
N PHE A 11 -9.54 13.11 21.01
CA PHE A 11 -10.48 12.27 20.26
C PHE A 11 -9.84 10.96 19.77
N PHE A 12 -8.68 11.02 19.10
CA PHE A 12 -8.00 9.82 18.61
C PHE A 12 -7.43 8.95 19.75
N GLY A 13 -6.91 9.57 20.81
CA GLY A 13 -6.47 8.85 22.00
C GLY A 13 -7.63 8.09 22.65
N ALA A 14 -8.79 8.73 22.81
CA ALA A 14 -10.00 8.09 23.32
C ALA A 14 -10.49 6.97 22.38
N GLU A 15 -10.53 7.21 21.06
CA GLU A 15 -10.90 6.20 20.06
C GLU A 15 -9.98 4.97 20.15
N TYR A 16 -8.67 5.17 20.26
CA TYR A 16 -7.67 4.11 20.39
C TYR A 16 -7.88 3.30 21.68
N CYS A 17 -8.08 3.97 22.83
CA CYS A 17 -8.34 3.32 24.12
C CYS A 17 -9.63 2.48 24.09
N ILE A 18 -10.72 3.04 23.58
CA ILE A 18 -12.01 2.33 23.44
C ILE A 18 -11.85 1.13 22.49
N ARG A 19 -11.09 1.26 21.41
CA ARG A 19 -10.83 0.18 20.46
C ARG A 19 -9.98 -0.94 21.09
N LEU A 20 -8.95 -0.60 21.87
CA LEU A 20 -8.12 -1.57 22.57
C LEU A 20 -8.92 -2.32 23.65
N TRP A 21 -9.83 -1.63 24.34
CA TRP A 21 -10.75 -2.25 25.31
C TRP A 21 -11.73 -3.21 24.63
N SER A 22 -12.43 -2.73 23.60
CA SER A 22 -13.44 -3.51 22.85
C SER A 22 -12.84 -4.68 22.06
N ALA A 23 -11.54 -4.65 21.74
CA ALA A 23 -10.85 -5.79 21.13
C ALA A 23 -10.94 -7.06 21.99
N GLY A 24 -11.14 -6.93 23.31
CA GLY A 24 -11.34 -8.04 24.25
C GLY A 24 -12.57 -8.90 23.97
N CYS A 25 -13.57 -8.41 23.20
CA CYS A 25 -14.76 -9.19 22.84
C CYS A 25 -14.44 -10.38 21.90
N ARG A 26 -13.30 -10.35 21.21
CA ARG A 26 -12.87 -11.44 20.33
C ARG A 26 -12.05 -12.43 21.13
N SER A 27 -12.44 -13.71 21.13
CA SER A 27 -11.70 -14.82 21.78
C SER A 27 -10.19 -14.85 21.45
N LYS A 28 -9.79 -14.37 20.26
CA LYS A 28 -8.38 -14.25 19.83
C LYS A 28 -7.55 -13.22 20.61
N TYR A 29 -8.18 -12.21 21.22
CA TYR A 29 -7.52 -11.09 21.92
C TYR A 29 -7.87 -11.03 23.42
N LEU A 30 -8.28 -12.16 24.00
CA LEU A 30 -8.59 -12.25 25.43
C LEU A 30 -7.32 -12.11 26.29
N GLY A 31 -7.42 -11.38 27.40
CA GLY A 31 -6.33 -11.16 28.36
C GLY A 31 -5.24 -10.18 27.89
N PHE A 32 -4.24 -9.96 28.75
CA PHE A 32 -3.17 -8.98 28.52
C PHE A 32 -2.32 -9.30 27.29
N ARG A 33 -1.91 -10.57 27.11
CA ARG A 33 -1.17 -11.04 25.92
C ARG A 33 -1.99 -10.90 24.63
N GLY A 34 -3.32 -11.06 24.71
CA GLY A 34 -4.23 -10.89 23.59
C GLY A 34 -4.33 -9.42 23.14
N ARG A 35 -4.44 -8.50 24.10
CA ARG A 35 -4.45 -7.05 23.84
C ARG A 35 -3.12 -6.55 23.28
N LEU A 36 -1.99 -7.03 23.79
CA LEU A 36 -0.67 -6.69 23.23
C LEU A 36 -0.52 -7.15 21.78
N LYS A 37 -1.03 -8.35 21.46
CA LYS A 37 -1.07 -8.86 20.07
C LYS A 37 -1.98 -8.02 19.15
N PHE A 38 -3.00 -7.35 19.70
CA PHE A 38 -3.82 -6.41 18.96
C PHE A 38 -3.07 -5.09 18.70
N ALA A 39 -2.39 -4.55 19.72
CA ALA A 39 -1.58 -3.34 19.62
C ALA A 39 -0.43 -3.46 18.61
N LEU A 40 0.16 -4.66 18.46
CA LEU A 40 1.23 -4.95 17.49
C LEU A 40 0.75 -5.13 16.04
N LYS A 41 -0.53 -4.95 15.74
CA LYS A 41 -0.98 -4.94 14.34
C LYS A 41 -0.50 -3.66 13.65
N PRO A 42 -0.12 -3.71 12.36
CA PRO A 42 0.43 -2.55 11.66
C PRO A 42 -0.48 -1.31 11.70
N ILE A 43 -1.80 -1.48 11.51
CA ILE A 43 -2.76 -0.36 11.61
C ILE A 43 -2.86 0.23 13.02
N SER A 44 -2.71 -0.60 14.05
CA SER A 44 -2.74 -0.17 15.46
C SER A 44 -1.44 0.53 15.86
N ILE A 45 -0.31 0.12 15.29
CA ILE A 45 0.99 0.76 15.47
C ILE A 45 0.97 2.15 14.84
N ILE A 46 0.40 2.31 13.65
CA ILE A 46 0.27 3.62 12.98
C ILE A 46 -0.56 4.57 13.86
N ASP A 47 -1.73 4.14 14.34
CA ASP A 47 -2.58 4.96 15.21
C ASP A 47 -1.87 5.36 16.51
N LEU A 48 -1.22 4.39 17.18
CA LEU A 48 -0.42 4.66 18.37
C LEU A 48 0.73 5.64 18.10
N SER A 49 1.44 5.49 16.97
CA SER A 49 2.54 6.38 16.59
C SER A 49 2.06 7.82 16.37
N VAL A 50 0.86 8.00 15.78
CA VAL A 50 0.25 9.32 15.54
C VAL A 50 -0.15 9.98 16.86
N VAL A 51 -0.78 9.24 17.77
CA VAL A 51 -1.15 9.76 19.11
C VAL A 51 0.10 10.17 19.89
N ILE A 52 1.12 9.30 19.96
CA ILE A 52 2.38 9.59 20.67
C ILE A 52 3.08 10.82 20.08
N ALA A 53 3.25 10.88 18.76
CA ALA A 53 3.90 12.01 18.09
C ALA A 53 3.15 13.34 18.31
N SER A 54 1.81 13.29 18.31
CA SER A 54 0.98 14.48 18.52
C SER A 54 1.01 14.95 19.97
N THR A 55 0.99 14.02 20.94
CA THR A 55 1.17 14.36 22.37
C THR A 55 2.55 14.96 22.61
N PHE A 56 3.61 14.41 22.02
CA PHE A 56 4.97 14.93 22.15
C PHE A 56 5.05 16.40 21.68
N VAL A 57 4.47 16.74 20.53
CA VAL A 57 4.46 18.14 20.04
C VAL A 57 3.71 19.09 20.93
N ILE A 58 2.58 18.68 21.51
CA ILE A 58 1.82 19.54 22.42
C ILE A 58 2.63 19.83 23.68
N LEU A 59 3.39 18.84 24.19
CA LEU A 59 4.23 19.00 25.37
C LEU A 59 5.46 19.88 25.11
N THR A 60 6.17 19.67 23.99
CA THR A 60 7.39 20.43 23.67
C THR A 60 7.10 21.81 23.06
N GLY A 61 5.93 22.00 22.45
CA GLY A 61 5.53 23.26 21.82
C GLY A 61 5.15 24.36 22.80
N ASN A 62 5.06 24.06 24.10
CA ASN A 62 4.68 25.03 25.13
C ASN A 62 5.89 25.81 25.70
N GLU A 63 7.12 25.34 25.45
CA GLU A 63 8.34 26.08 25.79
C GLU A 63 8.96 26.66 24.51
N GLY A 64 9.02 27.99 24.43
CA GLY A 64 9.37 28.78 23.23
C GLY A 64 10.83 28.70 22.78
N GLN A 65 11.43 27.51 22.71
CA GLN A 65 12.79 27.33 22.20
C GLN A 65 12.80 27.10 20.69
N VAL A 66 13.74 27.77 20.02
CA VAL A 66 14.01 27.78 18.56
C VAL A 66 14.23 26.38 17.95
N PHE A 67 14.49 25.36 18.77
CA PHE A 67 14.53 23.94 18.39
C PHE A 67 13.15 23.35 18.03
N ALA A 68 12.07 24.01 18.44
CA ALA A 68 10.71 23.59 18.14
C ALA A 68 10.41 23.68 16.63
N THR A 69 10.99 24.64 15.89
CA THR A 69 10.59 24.92 14.49
C THR A 69 10.92 23.77 13.52
N SER A 70 12.05 23.08 13.70
CA SER A 70 12.45 21.93 12.86
C SER A 70 11.70 20.65 13.27
N ALA A 71 11.56 20.40 14.57
CA ALA A 71 10.82 19.25 15.11
C ALA A 71 9.32 19.33 14.78
N ILE A 72 8.71 20.51 14.89
CA ILE A 72 7.30 20.77 14.51
C ILE A 72 7.09 20.49 13.01
N ARG A 73 8.08 20.79 12.15
CA ARG A 73 7.99 20.55 10.71
C ARG A 73 7.94 19.04 10.39
N GLY A 74 8.75 18.24 11.07
CA GLY A 74 8.72 16.77 10.96
C GLY A 74 7.42 16.17 11.50
N VAL A 75 6.85 16.74 12.55
CA VAL A 75 5.59 16.21 13.11
C VAL A 75 4.36 16.61 12.30
N ARG A 76 4.38 17.76 11.61
CA ARG A 76 3.36 18.08 10.59
C ARG A 76 3.30 17.04 9.48
N PHE A 77 4.44 16.43 9.12
CA PHE A 77 4.45 15.31 8.18
C PHE A 77 3.76 14.06 8.77
N LEU A 78 3.96 13.78 10.07
CA LEU A 78 3.25 12.69 10.76
C LEU A 78 1.73 12.91 10.85
N GLN A 79 1.26 14.15 10.77
CA GLN A 79 -0.18 14.45 10.70
C GLN A 79 -0.80 13.96 9.38
N ILE A 80 -0.04 13.90 8.28
CA ILE A 80 -0.53 13.31 7.01
C ILE A 80 -0.80 11.80 7.18
N LEU A 81 -0.04 11.11 8.05
CA LEU A 81 -0.28 9.70 8.36
C LEU A 81 -1.66 9.44 9.01
N ARG A 82 -2.31 10.46 9.58
CA ARG A 82 -3.70 10.37 10.04
C ARG A 82 -4.67 10.02 8.91
N MET A 83 -4.39 10.46 7.67
CA MET A 83 -5.22 10.09 6.52
C MET A 83 -5.14 8.59 6.22
N LEU A 84 -4.01 7.95 6.54
CA LEU A 84 -3.80 6.50 6.36
C LEU A 84 -4.67 5.67 7.33
N HIS A 85 -5.04 6.23 8.49
CA HIS A 85 -5.94 5.61 9.46
C HIS A 85 -7.35 5.36 8.90
N VAL A 86 -7.79 6.19 7.95
CA VAL A 86 -9.14 6.09 7.36
C VAL A 86 -9.37 4.71 6.73
N ASP A 87 -8.34 4.07 6.18
CA ASP A 87 -8.41 2.67 5.71
C ASP A 87 -8.17 1.65 6.85
N ARG A 88 -9.07 1.67 7.84
CA ARG A 88 -8.96 0.92 9.10
C ARG A 88 -8.91 -0.60 8.94
N GLN A 89 -9.41 -1.15 7.83
CA GLN A 89 -9.44 -2.60 7.59
C GLN A 89 -8.26 -3.10 6.72
N GLY A 90 -7.47 -2.17 6.16
CA GLY A 90 -6.46 -2.48 5.15
C GLY A 90 -7.05 -3.24 3.95
N GLY A 91 -8.35 -3.04 3.69
CA GLY A 91 -9.08 -3.75 2.66
C GLY A 91 -8.56 -3.35 1.28
N THR A 92 -8.33 -2.06 1.09
CA THR A 92 -7.78 -1.48 -0.13
C THR A 92 -6.38 -1.99 -0.38
N TRP A 93 -5.50 -1.92 0.63
CA TRP A 93 -4.13 -2.43 0.55
C TRP A 93 -4.06 -3.92 0.28
N ARG A 94 -4.94 -4.72 0.91
CA ARG A 94 -5.03 -6.16 0.63
C ARG A 94 -5.54 -6.45 -0.78
N LEU A 95 -6.51 -5.67 -1.25
CA LEU A 95 -7.05 -5.81 -2.60
C LEU A 95 -5.98 -5.52 -3.64
N LEU A 96 -5.32 -4.35 -3.51
CA LEU A 96 -4.22 -3.89 -4.34
C LEU A 96 -3.06 -4.89 -4.33
N GLY A 97 -2.55 -5.24 -3.15
CA GLY A 97 -1.45 -6.19 -3.02
C GLY A 97 -1.78 -7.55 -3.60
N SER A 98 -3.03 -8.01 -3.51
CA SER A 98 -3.44 -9.27 -4.13
C SER A 98 -3.57 -9.18 -5.66
N VAL A 99 -3.98 -8.04 -6.25
CA VAL A 99 -3.95 -7.86 -7.72
C VAL A 99 -2.50 -7.80 -8.21
N VAL A 100 -1.65 -7.00 -7.55
CA VAL A 100 -0.22 -6.90 -7.85
C VAL A 100 0.46 -8.27 -7.77
N PHE A 101 0.16 -9.05 -6.72
CA PHE A 101 0.76 -10.38 -6.58
C PHE A 101 0.32 -11.34 -7.70
N ILE A 102 -0.94 -11.31 -8.11
CA ILE A 102 -1.45 -12.15 -9.20
C ILE A 102 -0.75 -11.79 -10.52
N HIS A 103 -0.65 -10.49 -10.83
CA HIS A 103 -0.08 -9.99 -12.08
C HIS A 103 1.42 -9.62 -11.97
N ARG A 104 2.14 -10.16 -10.97
CA ARG A 104 3.53 -9.75 -10.68
C ARG A 104 4.47 -10.00 -11.85
N GLN A 105 4.29 -11.09 -12.59
CA GLN A 105 5.16 -11.43 -13.71
C GLN A 105 5.00 -10.44 -14.86
N GLU A 106 3.76 -10.10 -15.20
CA GLU A 106 3.43 -9.11 -16.24
C GLU A 106 3.98 -7.73 -15.84
N LEU A 107 3.72 -7.30 -14.61
CA LEU A 107 4.19 -6.01 -14.08
C LEU A 107 5.71 -5.89 -14.07
N ILE A 108 6.42 -6.92 -13.59
CA ILE A 108 7.88 -6.94 -13.57
C ILE A 108 8.43 -6.91 -15.00
N THR A 109 7.82 -7.65 -15.92
CA THR A 109 8.26 -7.68 -17.33
C THR A 109 8.10 -6.31 -17.99
N THR A 110 6.96 -5.64 -17.82
CA THR A 110 6.72 -4.31 -18.39
C THR A 110 7.63 -3.25 -17.78
N LEU A 111 7.86 -3.29 -16.47
CA LEU A 111 8.78 -2.38 -15.79
C LEU A 111 10.23 -2.63 -16.20
N TYR A 112 10.62 -3.90 -16.36
CA TYR A 112 11.97 -4.25 -16.82
C TYR A 112 12.25 -3.74 -18.23
N ILE A 113 11.34 -3.99 -19.18
CA ILE A 113 11.48 -3.51 -20.56
C ILE A 113 11.43 -1.98 -20.62
N GLY A 114 10.51 -1.35 -19.86
CA GLY A 114 10.42 0.11 -19.77
C GLY A 114 11.70 0.73 -19.21
N PHE A 115 12.24 0.17 -18.12
CA PHE A 115 13.49 0.64 -17.52
C PHE A 115 14.69 0.44 -18.45
N LEU A 116 14.76 -0.68 -19.17
CA LEU A 116 15.80 -0.92 -20.16
C LEU A 116 15.73 0.12 -21.30
N GLY A 117 14.51 0.39 -21.80
CA GLY A 117 14.25 1.43 -22.79
C GLY A 117 14.65 2.82 -22.29
N LEU A 118 14.42 3.12 -21.00
CA LEU A 118 14.84 4.36 -20.34
C LEU A 118 16.35 4.54 -20.36
N ILE A 119 17.10 3.53 -19.92
CA ILE A 119 18.57 3.58 -19.90
C ILE A 119 19.13 3.79 -21.30
N PHE A 120 18.64 3.03 -22.29
CA PHE A 120 19.10 3.14 -23.68
C PHE A 120 18.74 4.49 -24.31
N SER A 121 17.48 4.93 -24.17
CA SER A 121 17.02 6.20 -24.72
C SER A 121 17.83 7.37 -24.15
N SER A 122 18.02 7.41 -22.83
CA SER A 122 18.81 8.46 -22.18
C SER A 122 20.27 8.42 -22.61
N TYR A 123 20.85 7.24 -22.81
CA TYR A 123 22.24 7.10 -23.26
C TYR A 123 22.45 7.57 -24.70
N PHE A 124 21.57 7.17 -25.63
CA PHE A 124 21.67 7.60 -27.02
C PHE A 124 21.40 9.10 -27.19
N VAL A 125 20.42 9.66 -26.46
CA VAL A 125 20.16 11.10 -26.49
C VAL A 125 21.33 11.87 -25.87
N TYR A 126 21.91 11.39 -24.77
CA TYR A 126 23.13 11.98 -24.21
C TYR A 126 24.27 12.01 -25.23
N LEU A 127 24.54 10.89 -25.92
CA LEU A 127 25.58 10.86 -26.94
C LEU A 127 25.30 11.79 -28.12
N ALA A 128 24.04 11.98 -28.50
CA ALA A 128 23.65 12.88 -29.57
C ALA A 128 23.75 14.37 -29.19
N GLU A 129 23.55 14.70 -27.91
CA GLU A 129 23.45 16.09 -27.44
C GLU A 129 24.67 16.57 -26.65
N LYS A 130 25.59 15.70 -26.24
CA LYS A 130 26.73 16.05 -25.36
C LYS A 130 27.64 17.16 -25.89
N ASP A 131 27.75 17.27 -27.22
CA ASP A 131 28.62 18.26 -27.88
C ASP A 131 27.84 19.51 -28.32
N HIS A 132 26.52 19.55 -28.08
CA HIS A 132 25.65 20.65 -28.50
C HIS A 132 25.45 21.65 -27.37
N THR A 133 25.84 22.90 -27.61
CA THR A 133 25.58 24.02 -26.69
C THR A 133 24.31 24.77 -27.11
N THR A 134 23.44 25.04 -26.15
CA THR A 134 22.23 25.86 -26.37
C THR A 134 22.65 27.30 -26.71
N PRO A 135 21.86 28.07 -27.47
CA PRO A 135 22.12 29.49 -27.76
C PRO A 135 22.40 30.37 -26.51
N ASP A 136 21.93 29.97 -25.33
CA ASP A 136 22.23 30.62 -24.04
C ASP A 136 23.63 30.31 -23.48
N GLY A 137 24.48 29.60 -24.24
CA GLY A 137 25.84 29.22 -23.84
C GLY A 137 25.92 28.09 -22.81
N LYS A 138 24.79 27.48 -22.42
CA LYS A 138 24.73 26.35 -21.48
C LYS A 138 24.48 25.05 -22.23
N ALA A 139 25.21 23.99 -21.88
CA ALA A 139 24.89 22.64 -22.35
C ALA A 139 23.59 22.16 -21.67
N ALA A 140 22.60 21.75 -22.45
CA ALA A 140 21.34 21.22 -21.90
C ALA A 140 21.53 19.86 -21.19
N PHE A 141 22.50 19.07 -21.66
CA PHE A 141 22.87 17.78 -21.08
C PHE A 141 24.32 17.84 -20.60
N THR A 142 24.54 18.24 -19.34
CA THR A 142 25.91 18.33 -18.78
C THR A 142 26.44 16.97 -18.34
N SER A 143 25.54 16.12 -17.83
CA SER A 143 25.87 14.80 -17.32
C SER A 143 24.87 13.75 -17.83
N TYR A 144 25.25 12.48 -17.75
CA TYR A 144 24.31 11.38 -18.02
C TYR A 144 23.10 11.41 -17.07
N ALA A 145 23.24 11.96 -15.86
CA ALA A 145 22.14 12.12 -14.92
C ALA A 145 21.05 13.09 -15.44
N ASP A 146 21.44 14.13 -16.18
CA ASP A 146 20.48 15.07 -16.78
C ASP A 146 19.69 14.41 -17.91
N ALA A 147 20.35 13.54 -18.70
CA ALA A 147 19.70 12.74 -19.74
C ALA A 147 18.78 11.66 -19.15
N LEU A 148 19.12 11.09 -17.99
CA LEU A 148 18.24 10.20 -17.24
C LEU A 148 17.02 10.95 -16.70
N TRP A 149 17.21 12.14 -16.13
CA TRP A 149 16.11 13.00 -15.68
C TRP A 149 15.14 13.30 -16.82
N TRP A 150 15.66 13.75 -17.96
CA TRP A 150 14.88 13.97 -19.16
C TRP A 150 14.12 12.71 -19.61
N GLY A 151 14.80 11.55 -19.61
CA GLY A 151 14.20 10.26 -19.97
C GLY A 151 13.04 9.87 -19.07
N VAL A 152 13.20 10.01 -17.75
CA VAL A 152 12.14 9.75 -16.76
C VAL A 152 10.93 10.67 -17.02
N ILE A 153 11.15 11.98 -17.16
CA ILE A 153 10.09 12.97 -17.37
C ILE A 153 9.36 12.78 -18.71
N SER A 154 10.09 12.37 -19.76
CA SER A 154 9.53 12.12 -21.09
C SER A 154 8.73 10.82 -21.14
N MET A 155 9.26 9.73 -20.59
CA MET A 155 8.59 8.41 -20.61
C MET A 155 7.38 8.33 -19.69
N THR A 156 7.39 9.09 -18.60
CA THR A 156 6.23 9.26 -17.72
C THR A 156 5.22 10.29 -18.26
N THR A 157 5.47 10.85 -19.46
CA THR A 157 4.59 11.82 -20.13
C THR A 157 4.35 13.11 -19.33
N ILE A 158 5.25 13.46 -18.40
CA ILE A 158 5.16 14.71 -17.63
C ILE A 158 5.59 15.89 -18.51
N GLY A 159 6.75 15.78 -19.15
CA GLY A 159 7.23 16.75 -20.14
C GLY A 159 7.38 18.19 -19.63
N TYR A 160 8.17 18.42 -18.57
CA TYR A 160 8.38 19.77 -18.02
C TYR A 160 8.96 20.77 -19.03
N GLY A 161 9.76 20.31 -19.99
CA GLY A 161 10.38 21.15 -21.02
C GLY A 161 11.62 21.94 -20.55
N ASP A 162 12.13 21.64 -19.36
CA ASP A 162 13.36 22.20 -18.77
C ASP A 162 14.62 21.73 -19.50
N VAL A 163 14.63 20.46 -19.92
CA VAL A 163 15.69 19.86 -20.73
C VAL A 163 15.04 19.23 -21.96
N VAL A 164 15.53 19.51 -23.16
CA VAL A 164 15.01 18.95 -24.42
C VAL A 164 16.14 18.78 -25.45
N PRO A 165 16.13 17.71 -26.26
CA PRO A 165 17.10 17.53 -27.33
C PRO A 165 16.94 18.59 -28.43
N GLN A 166 18.04 19.25 -28.78
CA GLN A 166 18.07 20.30 -29.78
C GLN A 166 18.54 19.81 -31.15
N THR A 167 19.42 18.81 -31.18
CA THR A 167 19.91 18.24 -32.42
C THR A 167 18.84 17.44 -33.13
N TRP A 168 18.89 17.42 -34.46
CA TRP A 168 17.99 16.59 -35.28
C TRP A 168 18.15 15.10 -34.97
N VAL A 169 19.38 14.65 -34.74
CA VAL A 169 19.68 13.25 -34.37
C VAL A 169 19.07 12.91 -33.01
N GLY A 170 19.28 13.75 -32.00
CA GLY A 170 18.71 13.57 -30.67
C GLY A 170 17.19 13.55 -30.69
N ARG A 171 16.56 14.42 -31.49
CA ARG A 171 15.10 14.44 -31.69
C ARG A 171 14.57 13.16 -32.35
N ILE A 172 15.21 12.67 -33.41
CA ILE A 172 14.78 11.42 -34.08
C ILE A 172 14.90 10.23 -33.12
N VAL A 173 16.03 10.12 -32.42
CA VAL A 173 16.25 9.06 -31.40
C VAL A 173 15.19 9.16 -30.30
N ALA A 174 15.00 10.36 -29.73
CA ALA A 174 14.01 10.61 -28.70
C ALA A 174 12.59 10.22 -29.14
N SER A 175 12.17 10.65 -30.35
CA SER A 175 10.85 10.33 -30.87
C SER A 175 10.65 8.82 -31.08
N CYS A 176 11.65 8.13 -31.62
CA CYS A 176 11.59 6.68 -31.83
C CYS A 176 11.42 5.93 -30.50
N PHE A 177 12.30 6.21 -29.53
CA PHE A 177 12.24 5.56 -28.21
C PHE A 177 11.00 5.95 -27.41
N ALA A 178 10.51 7.18 -27.52
CA ALA A 178 9.31 7.64 -26.81
C ALA A 178 8.07 6.81 -27.16
N ILE A 179 7.84 6.51 -28.45
CA ILE A 179 6.67 5.74 -28.89
C ILE A 179 6.61 4.36 -28.20
N PHE A 180 7.75 3.66 -28.15
CA PHE A 180 7.83 2.35 -27.52
C PHE A 180 7.81 2.44 -25.99
N ALA A 181 8.62 3.33 -25.40
CA ALA A 181 8.79 3.39 -23.96
C ALA A 181 7.53 3.86 -23.22
N ILE A 182 6.82 4.86 -23.76
CA ILE A 182 5.54 5.34 -23.19
C ILE A 182 4.52 4.20 -23.13
N SER A 183 4.46 3.36 -24.18
CA SER A 183 3.57 2.20 -24.21
C SER A 183 3.87 1.24 -23.04
N PHE A 184 5.14 0.92 -22.78
CA PHE A 184 5.50 0.03 -21.67
C PHE A 184 5.28 0.65 -20.29
N PHE A 185 5.47 1.96 -20.12
CA PHE A 185 5.18 2.65 -18.85
C PHE A 185 3.67 2.78 -18.57
N ALA A 186 2.83 2.78 -19.60
CA ALA A 186 1.37 2.79 -19.47
C ALA A 186 0.77 1.42 -19.10
N LEU A 187 1.43 0.32 -19.49
CA LEU A 187 0.92 -1.05 -19.25
C LEU A 187 0.67 -1.39 -17.77
N PRO A 188 1.55 -1.05 -16.79
CA PRO A 188 1.27 -1.22 -15.37
C PRO A 188 -0.10 -0.70 -14.93
N ALA A 189 -0.50 0.49 -15.40
CA ALA A 189 -1.79 1.07 -15.07
C ALA A 189 -2.95 0.27 -15.68
N GLY A 190 -2.80 -0.19 -16.93
CA GLY A 190 -3.80 -1.03 -17.62
C GLY A 190 -3.97 -2.42 -17.01
N ILE A 191 -2.86 -3.07 -16.62
CA ILE A 191 -2.87 -4.39 -15.96
C ILE A 191 -3.55 -4.29 -14.60
N LEU A 192 -3.21 -3.27 -13.80
CA LEU A 192 -3.87 -3.05 -12.51
C LEU A 192 -5.36 -2.73 -12.67
N GLY A 193 -5.72 -1.84 -13.62
CA GLY A 193 -7.10 -1.46 -13.89
C GLY A 193 -7.98 -2.66 -14.29
N SER A 194 -7.51 -3.47 -15.23
CA SER A 194 -8.20 -4.70 -15.65
C SER A 194 -8.26 -5.74 -14.53
N GLY A 195 -7.19 -5.92 -13.76
CA GLY A 195 -7.15 -6.81 -12.60
C GLY A 195 -8.14 -6.42 -11.50
N PHE A 196 -8.33 -5.12 -11.24
CA PHE A 196 -9.37 -4.65 -10.33
C PHE A 196 -10.78 -4.90 -10.88
N ALA A 197 -11.03 -4.62 -12.15
CA ALA A 197 -12.33 -4.84 -12.78
C ALA A 197 -12.75 -6.31 -12.71
N LEU A 198 -11.84 -7.23 -13.05
CA LEU A 198 -12.08 -8.68 -12.96
C LEU A 198 -12.40 -9.13 -11.53
N LYS A 199 -11.68 -8.59 -10.54
CA LYS A 199 -11.88 -8.95 -9.14
C LYS A 199 -13.21 -8.45 -8.58
N VAL A 200 -13.66 -7.27 -9.01
CA VAL A 200 -14.99 -6.75 -8.69
C VAL A 200 -16.07 -7.62 -9.32
N GLN A 201 -15.91 -7.99 -10.60
CA GLN A 201 -16.85 -8.86 -11.31
C GLN A 201 -16.94 -10.27 -10.70
N GLN A 202 -15.81 -10.87 -10.33
CA GLN A 202 -15.77 -12.15 -9.62
C GLN A 202 -16.48 -12.08 -8.27
N LYS A 203 -16.30 -10.99 -7.51
CA LYS A 203 -16.98 -10.79 -6.23
C LYS A 203 -18.50 -10.67 -6.40
N GLN A 204 -18.98 -10.06 -7.49
CA GLN A 204 -20.40 -10.04 -7.84
C GLN A 204 -20.91 -11.44 -8.17
N ARG A 205 -20.21 -12.22 -9.02
CA ARG A 205 -20.62 -13.61 -9.33
C ARG A 205 -20.66 -14.50 -8.08
N GLN A 206 -19.70 -14.36 -7.16
CA GLN A 206 -19.68 -15.14 -5.93
C GLN A 206 -20.86 -14.81 -4.99
N LYS A 207 -21.35 -13.55 -4.99
CA LYS A 207 -22.58 -13.19 -4.24
C LYS A 207 -23.81 -13.91 -4.79
N HIS A 208 -23.88 -14.14 -6.11
CA HIS A 208 -24.94 -14.95 -6.70
C HIS A 208 -24.77 -16.45 -6.38
N PHE A 209 -23.54 -16.91 -6.13
CA PHE A 209 -23.25 -18.31 -5.76
C PHE A 209 -23.32 -18.59 -4.24
N ASN A 210 -23.86 -17.68 -3.43
CA ASN A 210 -24.00 -17.86 -1.97
C ASN A 210 -25.01 -18.95 -1.54
N ARG A 211 -25.36 -19.85 -2.47
CA ARG A 211 -26.05 -21.14 -2.28
C ARG A 211 -25.17 -22.22 -1.63
N GLN A 212 -24.02 -21.85 -1.03
CA GLN A 212 -23.10 -22.77 -0.32
C GLN A 212 -23.40 -22.93 1.17
N ILE A 213 -24.38 -22.19 1.71
CA ILE A 213 -24.91 -22.36 3.08
C ILE A 213 -25.23 -23.84 3.40
N PRO A 214 -25.92 -24.61 2.54
CA PRO A 214 -26.19 -26.02 2.82
C PRO A 214 -24.91 -26.87 2.88
N ALA A 215 -23.92 -26.64 2.00
CA ALA A 215 -22.70 -27.44 1.96
C ALA A 215 -21.84 -27.26 3.24
N ALA A 216 -21.74 -26.03 3.74
CA ALA A 216 -21.04 -25.76 4.99
C ALA A 216 -21.75 -26.41 6.20
N ALA A 217 -23.08 -26.38 6.22
CA ALA A 217 -23.88 -27.02 7.26
C ALA A 217 -23.70 -28.56 7.23
N THR A 218 -23.75 -29.19 6.05
CA THR A 218 -23.53 -30.63 5.90
C THR A 218 -22.13 -31.04 6.37
N LEU A 219 -21.08 -30.26 6.03
CA LEU A 219 -19.72 -30.53 6.49
C LEU A 219 -19.63 -30.52 8.02
N ILE A 220 -20.22 -29.51 8.68
CA ILE A 220 -20.24 -29.41 10.15
C ILE A 220 -20.99 -30.59 10.76
N GLN A 221 -22.13 -30.96 10.19
CA GLN A 221 -22.94 -32.09 10.66
C GLN A 221 -22.21 -33.43 10.51
N CYS A 222 -21.54 -33.67 9.39
CA CYS A 222 -20.73 -34.86 9.17
C CYS A 222 -19.54 -34.93 10.14
N LEU A 223 -18.81 -33.81 10.33
CA LEU A 223 -17.70 -33.75 11.30
C LEU A 223 -18.17 -34.03 12.73
N TRP A 224 -19.33 -33.51 13.13
CA TRP A 224 -19.89 -33.79 14.45
C TRP A 224 -20.35 -35.25 14.59
N ARG A 225 -20.96 -35.83 13.56
CA ARG A 225 -21.35 -37.25 13.55
C ARG A 225 -20.13 -38.18 13.64
N CYS A 226 -19.05 -37.88 12.92
CA CYS A 226 -17.78 -38.61 13.05
C CYS A 226 -17.20 -38.48 14.47
N TYR A 227 -17.20 -37.26 15.04
CA TYR A 227 -16.79 -37.03 16.43
C TYR A 227 -17.62 -37.84 17.43
N ALA A 228 -18.94 -37.89 17.27
CA ALA A 228 -19.85 -38.62 18.16
C ALA A 228 -19.74 -40.15 18.03
N SER A 229 -19.29 -40.64 16.87
CA SER A 229 -19.11 -42.08 16.62
C SER A 229 -17.88 -42.70 17.29
N ASP A 230 -16.85 -41.90 17.60
CA ASP A 230 -15.62 -42.38 18.25
C ASP A 230 -15.66 -42.16 19.77
N LYS A 231 -16.14 -43.18 20.51
CA LYS A 231 -16.22 -43.16 21.99
C LYS A 231 -14.87 -43.30 22.69
N THR A 232 -13.78 -43.57 21.96
CA THR A 232 -12.49 -44.01 22.52
C THR A 232 -11.38 -42.98 22.36
N SER A 233 -11.48 -42.04 21.41
CA SER A 233 -10.43 -41.06 21.11
C SER A 233 -10.70 -39.67 21.71
N ARG A 234 -10.79 -39.58 23.04
CA ARG A 234 -11.09 -38.32 23.77
C ARG A 234 -10.05 -37.20 23.59
N TYR A 235 -8.82 -37.51 23.14
CA TYR A 235 -7.69 -36.56 23.14
C TYR A 235 -7.27 -36.05 21.74
N LYS A 236 -7.45 -36.85 20.67
CA LYS A 236 -7.07 -36.42 19.31
C LYS A 236 -8.15 -35.55 18.66
N ALA A 237 -9.42 -35.86 18.91
CA ALA A 237 -10.54 -35.19 18.25
C ALA A 237 -10.88 -33.81 18.84
N THR A 238 -10.65 -33.60 20.15
CA THR A 238 -10.74 -32.27 20.80
C THR A 238 -9.70 -31.29 20.26
N CYS A 239 -8.53 -31.78 19.87
CA CYS A 239 -7.51 -30.96 19.21
C CYS A 239 -7.96 -30.51 17.81
N ALA A 240 -8.51 -31.44 17.01
CA ALA A 240 -9.03 -31.15 15.67
C ALA A 240 -10.26 -30.21 15.69
N LEU A 241 -11.20 -30.42 16.61
CA LEU A 241 -12.39 -29.56 16.75
C LEU A 241 -12.00 -28.14 17.21
N ARG A 242 -11.01 -28.04 18.11
CA ARG A 242 -10.47 -26.75 18.59
C ARG A 242 -9.69 -26.01 17.50
N GLU A 243 -9.02 -26.71 16.58
CA GLU A 243 -8.44 -26.10 15.38
C GLU A 243 -9.51 -25.61 14.41
N LEU A 244 -10.57 -26.39 14.17
CA LEU A 244 -11.65 -26.01 13.25
C LEU A 244 -12.47 -24.80 13.75
N LEU A 245 -12.76 -24.73 15.05
CA LEU A 245 -13.39 -23.56 15.70
C LEU A 245 -12.52 -22.29 15.67
N ARG A 246 -11.21 -22.41 15.43
CA ARG A 246 -10.33 -21.25 15.16
C ARG A 246 -10.41 -20.77 13.72
N VAL A 247 -10.78 -21.64 12.77
CA VAL A 247 -10.92 -21.32 11.34
C VAL A 247 -12.25 -20.63 11.04
N ILE A 248 -13.30 -20.87 11.84
CA ILE A 248 -14.61 -20.25 11.63
C ILE A 248 -14.57 -18.73 11.96
N PRO A 249 -14.91 -17.84 10.99
CA PRO A 249 -14.95 -16.40 11.19
C PRO A 249 -15.93 -16.02 12.31
N ALA A 250 -15.52 -15.11 13.19
CA ALA A 250 -16.28 -14.74 14.38
C ALA A 250 -17.71 -14.21 14.13
N HIS A 251 -18.05 -13.79 12.90
CA HIS A 251 -19.42 -13.34 12.57
C HIS A 251 -20.45 -14.48 12.43
N MET A 252 -20.02 -15.75 12.47
CA MET A 252 -20.88 -16.94 12.42
C MET A 252 -21.09 -17.58 13.81
N ARG A 253 -20.51 -16.99 14.87
CA ARG A 253 -20.84 -17.32 16.26
C ARG A 253 -21.86 -16.28 16.71
N GLY A 254 -23.14 -16.66 16.65
CA GLY A 254 -24.24 -15.88 17.21
C GLY A 254 -24.03 -15.58 18.69
#